data_AF-A0AAU5STP8-F1
#
_entry.id   AF-A0AAU5STP8-F1
#
_cell.length_a   1.000
_cell.length_b   1.000
_cell.length_c   1.000
_cell.angle_alpha   90.00
_cell.angle_beta   90.00
_cell.angle_gamma   90.00
#
_symmetry.space_group_name_H-M   'P 1'
#
loop_
_entity.id
_entity.type
_entity.pdbx_description
1 polymer ?
#
loop_
_entity_poly.entity_id
_entity_poly.type
_entity_poly.pdbx_seq_one_letter_code
_entity_poly.pdbx_strand_id
1 'polypeptide(L)'
;MNTIALEDAQNSVWFVFVGLIIVAFLLAAFKLGQRVRAKEPPPPTPESHPHLPEGGAVYEVREERDPVEFPEGGLRPHEMQGFGNFGSTTSTHPDDVRAARESGYQHSHPHAGQRPSSEVTEPPPPAPPTPPEPPVAPPHGGAGHS
;
A
#
# COMPACT_ATOMS: atom_id res chain seq x y z
N MET A 1 -41.96 -1.93 44.11
CA MET A 1 -40.95 -2.53 43.20
C MET A 1 -40.90 -1.87 41.80
N ASN A 2 -41.30 -0.60 41.59
CA ASN A 2 -41.45 -0.05 40.23
C ASN A 2 -40.70 1.28 39.97
N THR A 3 -39.60 1.55 40.67
CA THR A 3 -38.80 2.77 40.45
C THR A 3 -37.61 2.54 39.52
N ILE A 4 -36.93 1.38 39.63
CA ILE A 4 -35.72 1.07 38.83
C ILE A 4 -36.04 0.97 37.33
N ALA A 5 -37.17 0.35 36.96
CA ALA A 5 -37.57 0.23 35.55
C ALA A 5 -37.90 1.58 34.88
N LEU A 6 -38.30 2.60 35.66
CA LEU A 6 -38.61 3.93 35.15
C LEU A 6 -37.32 4.74 34.90
N GLU A 7 -36.31 4.56 35.75
CA GLU A 7 -34.98 5.19 35.61
C GLU A 7 -34.20 4.61 34.42
N ASP A 8 -34.25 3.29 34.21
CA ASP A 8 -33.59 2.64 33.08
C ASP A 8 -34.18 3.10 31.73
N ALA A 9 -35.52 3.22 31.66
CA ALA A 9 -36.20 3.73 30.48
C ALA A 9 -35.85 5.20 30.21
N GLN A 10 -35.82 6.05 31.26
CA GLN A 10 -35.43 7.45 31.16
C GLN A 10 -33.99 7.61 30.66
N ASN A 11 -33.06 6.82 31.19
CA ASN A 11 -31.65 6.87 30.78
C ASN A 11 -31.49 6.42 29.32
N SER A 12 -32.18 5.35 28.91
CA SER A 12 -32.15 4.89 27.51
C SER A 12 -32.66 5.94 26.54
N VAL A 13 -33.80 6.56 26.85
CA VAL A 13 -34.38 7.65 26.05
C VAL A 13 -33.40 8.82 25.95
N TRP A 14 -32.75 9.20 27.05
CA TRP A 14 -31.72 10.24 27.06
C TRP A 14 -30.55 9.92 26.11
N PHE A 15 -30.01 8.70 26.13
CA PHE A 15 -28.94 8.30 25.22
C PHE A 15 -29.35 8.37 23.74
N VAL A 16 -30.59 7.98 23.42
CA VAL A 16 -31.12 8.12 22.06
C VAL A 16 -31.19 9.59 21.64
N PHE A 17 -31.68 10.47 22.50
CA PHE A 17 -31.71 11.91 22.22
C PHE A 17 -30.31 12.50 22.02
N VAL A 18 -29.35 12.16 22.88
CA VAL A 18 -27.96 12.59 22.72
C VAL A 18 -27.38 12.08 21.41
N GLY A 19 -27.62 10.82 21.06
CA GLY A 19 -27.22 10.25 19.77
C GLY A 19 -27.80 11.01 18.58
N LEU A 20 -29.10 11.35 18.63
CA LEU A 20 -29.76 12.14 17.58
C LEU A 20 -29.18 13.55 17.45
N ILE A 21 -28.87 14.21 18.57
CA ILE A 21 -28.23 15.53 18.58
C ILE A 21 -26.86 15.47 17.90
N ILE A 22 -26.04 14.46 18.23
CA ILE A 22 -24.72 14.27 17.63
C ILE A 22 -24.86 14.02 16.11
N VAL A 23 -25.77 13.15 15.69
CA VAL A 23 -26.02 12.87 14.27
C VAL A 23 -26.47 14.14 13.53
N ALA A 24 -27.41 14.90 14.09
CA ALA A 24 -27.88 16.14 13.49
C ALA A 24 -26.75 17.18 13.36
N PHE A 25 -25.90 17.29 14.39
CA PHE A 25 -24.73 18.17 14.35
C PHE A 25 -23.74 17.76 13.25
N LEU A 26 -23.42 16.48 13.13
CA LEU A 26 -22.51 15.96 12.09
C LEU A 26 -23.08 16.21 10.67
N LEU A 27 -24.38 15.97 10.46
CA LEU A 27 -25.04 16.25 9.19
C LEU A 27 -25.02 17.74 8.84
N ALA A 28 -25.22 18.61 9.83
CA ALA A 28 -25.14 20.06 9.63
C ALA A 28 -23.73 20.50 9.23
N ALA A 29 -22.70 20.01 9.93
CA ALA A 29 -21.30 20.27 9.60
C ALA A 29 -20.93 19.77 8.20
N PHE A 30 -21.36 18.55 7.85
CA PHE A 30 -21.15 17.97 6.52
C PHE A 30 -21.82 18.82 5.42
N LYS A 31 -23.09 19.19 5.60
CA LYS A 31 -23.81 20.06 4.66
C LYS A 31 -23.17 21.44 4.53
N LEU A 32 -22.64 21.98 5.62
CA LEU A 32 -21.90 23.25 5.58
C LEU A 32 -20.63 23.12 4.74
N GLY A 33 -19.86 22.04 4.92
CA GLY A 33 -18.69 21.74 4.10
C GLY A 33 -19.02 21.57 2.61
N GLN A 34 -20.09 20.83 2.30
CA GLN A 34 -20.58 20.70 0.92
C GLN A 34 -20.99 22.04 0.32
N ARG A 35 -21.69 22.89 1.09
CA ARG A 35 -22.11 24.22 0.62
C ARG A 35 -20.92 25.15 0.38
N VAL A 36 -19.84 25.01 1.15
CA VAL A 36 -18.59 25.75 0.93
C VAL A 36 -17.93 25.30 -0.38
N ARG A 37 -17.79 23.98 -0.58
CA ARG A 37 -17.24 23.41 -1.83
C ARG A 37 -18.06 23.79 -3.06
N ALA A 38 -19.39 23.84 -2.94
CA ALA A 38 -20.28 24.21 -4.04
C ALA A 38 -20.16 25.68 -4.48
N LYS A 39 -19.47 26.53 -3.71
CA LYS A 39 -19.13 27.90 -4.14
C LYS A 39 -17.88 27.95 -5.02
N GLU A 40 -17.11 26.87 -5.07
CA GLU A 40 -16.02 26.73 -6.03
C GLU A 40 -16.63 26.52 -7.42
N PRO A 41 -16.08 27.15 -8.48
CA PRO A 41 -16.54 26.89 -9.84
C PRO A 41 -16.42 25.39 -10.14
N PRO A 42 -17.39 24.83 -10.88
CA PRO A 42 -17.38 23.41 -11.21
C PRO A 42 -16.05 23.03 -11.89
N PRO A 43 -15.55 21.80 -11.68
CA PRO A 43 -14.38 21.31 -12.38
C PRO A 43 -14.49 21.60 -13.88
N PRO A 44 -13.39 22.03 -14.54
CA PRO A 44 -13.39 22.32 -15.96
C PRO A 44 -14.00 21.14 -16.72
N THR A 45 -14.93 21.42 -17.62
CA THR A 45 -15.58 20.38 -18.42
C THR A 45 -14.54 19.69 -19.31
N PRO A 46 -14.71 18.41 -19.69
CA PRO A 46 -13.81 17.74 -20.63
C PRO A 46 -13.60 18.52 -21.92
N GLU A 47 -14.64 19.24 -22.37
CA GLU A 47 -14.59 20.11 -23.55
C GLU A 47 -13.84 21.43 -23.32
N SER A 48 -13.55 21.78 -22.07
CA SER A 48 -12.62 22.87 -21.72
C SER A 48 -11.17 22.40 -21.63
N HIS A 49 -10.91 21.11 -21.86
CA HIS A 49 -9.54 20.65 -22.02
C HIS A 49 -8.91 21.36 -23.22
N PRO A 50 -7.63 21.77 -23.11
CA PRO A 50 -6.90 22.38 -24.21
C PRO A 50 -7.04 21.52 -25.48
N HIS A 51 -7.70 22.08 -26.49
CA HIS A 51 -7.74 21.46 -27.80
C HIS A 51 -6.34 21.53 -28.42
N LEU A 52 -6.02 20.56 -29.29
CA LEU A 52 -4.78 20.61 -30.03
C LEU A 52 -4.70 21.96 -30.78
N PRO A 53 -3.56 22.66 -30.74
CA PRO A 53 -3.39 23.87 -31.53
C PRO A 53 -3.50 23.55 -33.03
N GLU A 54 -3.78 24.55 -33.87
CA GLU A 54 -4.03 24.36 -35.32
C GLU A 54 -2.92 23.59 -36.05
N GLY A 55 -1.68 23.61 -35.54
CA GLY A 55 -0.54 22.87 -36.06
C GLY A 55 -0.45 21.39 -35.66
N GLY A 56 -1.44 20.85 -34.93
CA GLY A 56 -1.40 19.52 -34.33
C GLY A 56 -0.70 19.52 -32.97
N ALA A 57 -0.57 18.35 -32.33
CA ALA A 57 0.13 18.24 -31.06
C ALA A 57 1.55 18.80 -31.22
N VAL A 58 1.91 19.79 -30.40
CA VAL A 58 3.31 20.24 -30.32
C VAL A 58 4.11 19.03 -29.87
N TYR A 59 5.00 18.55 -30.74
CA TYR A 59 5.94 17.50 -30.35
C TYR A 59 6.78 18.08 -29.23
N GLU A 60 6.58 17.59 -28.02
CA GLU A 60 7.48 17.89 -26.91
C GLU A 60 8.85 17.34 -27.31
N VAL A 61 9.87 18.20 -27.31
CA VAL A 61 11.25 17.74 -27.26
C VAL A 61 11.40 17.06 -25.90
N ARG A 62 11.17 15.76 -25.90
CA ARG A 62 11.16 14.95 -24.69
C ARG A 62 12.60 14.63 -24.36
N GLU A 63 13.16 15.38 -23.42
CA GLU A 63 14.44 15.06 -22.79
C GLU A 63 14.29 13.70 -22.07
N GLU A 64 14.87 12.64 -22.66
CA GLU A 64 14.94 11.34 -21.99
C GLU A 64 15.96 11.46 -20.84
N ARG A 65 15.58 10.96 -19.67
CA ARG A 65 16.44 11.01 -18.48
C ARG A 65 17.30 9.75 -18.44
N ASP A 66 18.56 9.89 -18.05
CA ASP A 66 19.38 8.72 -17.78
C ASP A 66 18.76 7.90 -16.64
N PRO A 67 18.59 6.57 -16.82
CA PRO A 67 18.08 5.70 -15.77
C PRO A 67 19.02 5.74 -14.57
N VAL A 68 18.49 6.02 -13.38
CA VAL A 68 19.26 5.93 -12.14
C VAL A 68 19.13 4.53 -11.57
N GLU A 69 20.25 3.92 -11.25
CA GLU A 69 20.30 2.62 -10.58
C GLU A 69 19.69 2.72 -9.18
N PHE A 70 18.64 1.95 -8.94
CA PHE A 70 18.03 1.81 -7.62
C PHE A 70 18.65 0.61 -6.89
N PRO A 71 18.86 0.68 -5.56
CA PRO A 71 19.27 -0.47 -4.80
C PRO A 71 18.20 -1.57 -4.85
N GLU A 72 18.61 -2.83 -4.96
CA GLU A 72 17.72 -4.00 -5.17
C GLU A 72 16.67 -4.19 -4.06
N GLY A 73 16.90 -3.61 -2.87
CA GLY A 73 15.96 -3.65 -1.74
C GLY A 73 14.85 -2.59 -1.79
N GLY A 74 14.84 -1.70 -2.79
CA GLY A 74 13.95 -0.55 -2.85
C GLY A 74 14.26 0.52 -1.79
N LEU A 75 13.71 1.71 -1.96
CA LEU A 75 13.85 2.82 -1.01
C LEU A 75 12.49 3.24 -0.50
N ARG A 76 12.34 3.40 0.82
CA ARG A 76 11.14 4.01 1.40
C ARG A 76 11.12 5.50 1.06
N PRO A 77 9.95 6.16 1.05
CA PRO A 77 9.84 7.57 0.65
C PRO A 77 10.76 8.53 1.41
N HIS A 78 11.05 8.27 2.69
CA HIS A 78 11.97 9.08 3.49
C HIS A 78 13.45 8.75 3.25
N GLU A 79 13.74 7.63 2.59
CA GLU A 79 15.08 7.20 2.17
C GLU A 79 15.39 7.68 0.74
N MET A 80 14.40 8.28 0.06
CA MET A 80 14.58 8.87 -1.27
C MET A 80 15.20 10.25 -1.17
N GLN A 81 16.50 10.34 -1.45
CA GLN A 81 17.21 11.61 -1.48
C GLN A 81 16.72 12.47 -2.67
N GLY A 82 16.48 13.76 -2.44
CA GLY A 82 15.98 14.68 -3.49
C GLY A 82 14.49 14.57 -3.80
N PHE A 83 13.65 14.11 -2.85
CA PHE A 83 12.19 14.02 -3.01
C PHE A 83 11.73 13.20 -4.22
N GLY A 84 12.48 12.13 -4.56
CA GLY A 84 12.20 11.29 -5.73
C GLY A 84 12.84 11.79 -7.03
N ASN A 85 13.64 12.88 -6.99
CA ASN A 85 14.44 13.35 -8.10
C ASN A 85 15.92 12.94 -7.94
N PHE A 86 16.16 11.63 -7.86
CA PHE A 86 17.53 11.10 -7.78
C PHE A 86 18.30 11.53 -9.03
N GLY A 87 19.24 12.47 -8.88
CA GLY A 87 20.35 12.73 -9.80
C GLY A 87 20.05 12.77 -11.29
N SER A 88 18.81 12.99 -11.71
CA SER A 88 18.40 12.68 -13.07
C SER A 88 18.85 13.80 -13.97
N THR A 89 19.95 13.56 -14.68
CA THR A 89 20.46 14.43 -15.72
C THR A 89 19.80 14.08 -17.05
N THR A 90 19.61 15.10 -17.88
CA THR A 90 19.19 14.90 -19.27
C THR A 90 20.22 14.02 -19.96
N SER A 91 19.76 12.95 -20.60
CA SER A 91 20.65 12.04 -21.30
C SER A 91 21.31 12.76 -22.48
N THR A 92 22.61 12.52 -22.68
CA THR A 92 23.32 13.03 -23.85
C THR A 92 22.92 12.27 -25.13
N HIS A 93 22.35 11.07 -25.00
CA HIS A 93 21.94 10.21 -26.13
C HIS A 93 20.51 9.64 -25.94
N PRO A 94 19.47 10.47 -26.04
CA PRO A 94 18.10 10.09 -25.67
C PRO A 94 17.50 8.96 -26.52
N ASP A 95 17.91 8.81 -27.78
CA ASP A 95 17.40 7.75 -28.66
C ASP A 95 17.94 6.36 -28.27
N ASP A 96 19.16 6.29 -27.72
CA ASP A 96 19.76 5.02 -27.29
C ASP A 96 19.12 4.55 -25.98
N VAL A 97 18.88 5.48 -25.06
CA VAL A 97 18.14 5.20 -23.81
C VAL A 97 16.72 4.71 -24.12
N ARG A 98 16.07 5.30 -25.13
CA ARG A 98 14.76 4.84 -25.60
C ARG A 98 14.84 3.44 -26.21
N ALA A 99 15.77 3.21 -27.13
CA ALA A 99 15.96 1.91 -27.76
C ALA A 99 16.28 0.81 -26.73
N ALA A 100 17.09 1.12 -25.70
CA ALA A 100 17.39 0.21 -24.60
C ALA A 100 16.13 -0.16 -23.82
N ARG A 101 15.29 0.83 -23.46
CA ARG A 101 14.00 0.60 -22.79
C ARG A 101 13.06 -0.26 -23.64
N GLU A 102 12.93 0.05 -24.92
CA GLU A 102 12.04 -0.67 -25.84
C GLU A 102 12.53 -2.09 -26.13
N SER A 103 13.84 -2.32 -26.17
CA SER A 103 14.44 -3.65 -26.35
C SER A 103 14.15 -4.60 -25.18
N GLY A 104 13.98 -4.07 -23.97
CA GLY A 104 13.55 -4.83 -22.80
C GLY A 104 12.14 -5.42 -22.92
N TYR A 105 11.28 -4.86 -23.78
CA TYR A 105 9.96 -5.41 -24.07
C TYR A 105 9.97 -6.45 -25.21
N GLN A 106 10.98 -6.46 -26.06
CA GLN A 106 11.09 -7.38 -27.19
C GLN A 106 11.51 -8.81 -26.81
N HIS A 107 11.75 -9.08 -25.53
CA HIS A 107 12.15 -10.41 -25.03
C HIS A 107 11.20 -11.02 -23.99
N SER A 108 9.88 -10.94 -24.22
CA SER A 108 8.91 -11.83 -23.55
C SER A 108 7.62 -12.03 -24.36
N HIS A 109 7.68 -12.88 -25.38
CA HIS A 109 6.52 -13.67 -25.79
C HIS A 109 6.74 -15.14 -25.38
N PRO A 110 6.51 -15.53 -24.11
CA PRO A 110 6.25 -16.93 -23.81
C PRO A 110 4.78 -17.24 -24.13
N HIS A 111 4.60 -18.43 -24.70
CA HIS A 111 3.37 -19.06 -25.13
C HIS A 111 2.04 -18.61 -24.48
N ALA A 112 1.04 -18.44 -25.34
CA ALA A 112 -0.36 -18.55 -25.00
C ALA A 112 -0.64 -19.84 -24.19
N GLY A 113 -1.35 -19.69 -23.07
CA GLY A 113 -2.30 -20.70 -22.62
C GLY A 113 -1.80 -21.87 -21.77
N GLN A 114 -0.65 -21.79 -21.08
CA GLN A 114 -0.36 -22.73 -19.99
C GLN A 114 -0.10 -21.95 -18.71
N ARG A 115 -1.08 -21.99 -17.79
CA ARG A 115 -0.82 -21.75 -16.38
C ARG A 115 0.18 -22.83 -15.94
N PRO A 116 1.43 -22.53 -15.58
CA PRO A 116 2.17 -23.45 -14.75
C PRO A 116 1.37 -23.55 -13.47
N SER A 117 0.77 -24.72 -13.25
CA SER A 117 0.33 -25.16 -11.93
C SER A 117 1.43 -24.76 -10.96
N SER A 118 1.06 -23.93 -10.00
CA SER A 118 1.86 -23.59 -8.84
C SER A 118 2.33 -24.88 -8.20
N GLU A 119 3.52 -25.33 -8.58
CA GLU A 119 4.34 -26.16 -7.73
C GLU A 119 4.73 -25.23 -6.58
N VAL A 120 3.89 -25.28 -5.56
CA VAL A 120 4.20 -24.74 -4.24
C VAL A 120 5.43 -25.52 -3.80
N THR A 121 6.61 -24.95 -4.02
CA THR A 121 7.79 -25.30 -3.22
C THR A 121 7.47 -24.84 -1.81
N GLU A 122 6.79 -25.71 -1.09
CA GLU A 122 6.67 -25.61 0.36
C GLU A 122 8.11 -25.56 0.91
N PRO A 123 8.44 -24.62 1.80
CA PRO A 123 9.73 -24.66 2.47
C PRO A 123 9.89 -26.04 3.12
N PRO A 124 11.12 -26.60 3.16
CA PRO A 124 11.32 -27.88 3.84
C PRO A 124 10.74 -27.79 5.25
N PRO A 125 10.02 -28.82 5.72
CA PRO A 125 9.40 -28.80 7.04
C PRO A 125 10.47 -28.47 8.09
N PRO A 126 10.14 -27.68 9.12
CA PRO A 126 11.07 -27.42 10.21
C PRO A 126 11.56 -28.76 10.76
N ALA A 127 12.87 -28.86 11.04
CA ALA A 127 13.44 -30.04 11.64
C ALA A 127 12.61 -30.46 12.87
N PRO A 128 12.39 -31.77 13.09
CA PRO A 128 11.64 -32.22 14.26
C PRO A 128 12.28 -31.66 15.52
N PRO A 129 11.49 -31.28 16.55
CA PRO A 129 12.05 -30.78 17.79
C PRO A 129 13.05 -31.82 18.33
N THR A 130 14.24 -31.35 18.71
CA THR A 130 15.23 -32.20 19.38
C THR A 130 14.55 -32.87 20.57
N PRO A 131 14.63 -34.20 20.73
CA PRO A 131 14.04 -34.87 21.87
C PRO A 131 14.61 -34.28 23.16
N PRO A 132 13.81 -34.21 24.25
CA PRO A 132 14.32 -33.74 25.53
C PRO A 132 15.51 -34.62 25.93
N GLU A 133 16.58 -33.96 26.38
CA GLU A 133 17.76 -34.64 26.92
C GLU A 133 17.31 -35.62 28.02
N PRO A 134 17.77 -36.88 28.00
CA PRO A 134 17.38 -37.84 29.03
C PRO A 134 17.80 -37.31 30.40
N PRO A 135 17.01 -37.56 31.46
CA PRO A 135 17.38 -37.10 32.79
C PRO A 135 18.76 -37.66 33.15
N VAL A 136 19.67 -36.77 33.55
CA VAL A 136 20.97 -37.14 34.10
C VAL A 136 20.69 -38.09 35.27
N ALA A 137 21.07 -39.35 35.11
CA ALA A 137 20.93 -40.33 36.17
C ALA A 137 21.71 -39.84 37.40
N PRO A 138 21.14 -39.92 38.61
CA PRO A 138 21.88 -39.59 39.82
C PRO A 138 23.12 -40.49 39.90
N PRO A 139 24.26 -39.98 40.41
CA PRO A 139 25.43 -40.81 40.58
C PRO A 139 25.06 -41.98 41.49
N HIS A 140 25.22 -43.20 40.99
CA HIS A 140 25.16 -44.40 41.82
C HIS A 140 26.31 -44.30 42.82
N GLY A 141 25.97 -43.84 44.03
CA GLY A 141 26.80 -43.99 45.21
C GLY A 141 27.11 -45.48 45.38
N GLY A 142 28.39 -45.78 45.52
CA GLY A 142 28.87 -47.13 45.72
C GLY A 142 28.31 -47.77 46.98
N ALA A 143 28.10 -49.08 46.92
CA ALA A 143 28.09 -49.94 48.08
C ALA A 143 28.41 -51.39 47.65
N GLY A 144 29.51 -51.92 48.18
CA GLY A 144 29.60 -53.32 48.63
C GLY A 144 29.92 -54.38 47.59
N HIS A 145 31.22 -54.61 47.36
CA HIS A 145 31.72 -55.96 47.16
C HIS A 145 32.50 -56.39 48.41
N SER A 146 32.16 -57.59 48.85
CA SER A 146 32.75 -58.52 49.83
C SER A 146 34.05 -58.17 50.55
#